data_AF-A0A1S9UH96-F1
#
_entry.id   AF-A0A1S9UH96-F1
#
_cell.length_a   1.000
_cell.length_b   1.000
_cell.length_c   1.000
_cell.angle_alpha   90.00
_cell.angle_beta   90.00
_cell.angle_gamma   90.00
#
_symmetry.space_group_name_H-M   'P 1'
#
loop_
_entity.id
_entity.type
_entity.pdbx_description
1 polymer ?
#
loop_
_entity_poly.entity_id
_entity_poly.type
_entity_poly.pdbx_seq_one_letter_code
_entity_poly.pdbx_strand_id
1 'polypeptide(L)'
;MTNEKYDVSEIIEIPDEYYYITVPKQVISEAVREGMHNKRLSLRKAADKIEGMSFPQIARITSGENYNIDTLLKVLNVLDLEIQIKPKSK
;
A
#
# COMPACT_ATOMS: atom_id res chain seq x y z
N MET A 1 3.52 -8.31 -36.97
CA MET A 1 4.57 -8.46 -35.95
C MET A 1 3.86 -8.84 -34.66
N THR A 2 4.01 -10.08 -34.21
CA THR A 2 3.45 -10.56 -32.95
C THR A 2 4.21 -9.90 -31.81
N ASN A 3 3.50 -9.11 -30.99
CA ASN A 3 4.09 -8.48 -29.82
C ASN A 3 4.15 -9.55 -28.72
N GLU A 4 5.21 -10.36 -28.72
CA GLU A 4 5.47 -11.33 -27.66
C GLU A 4 5.70 -10.55 -26.36
N LYS A 5 4.80 -10.78 -25.38
CA LYS A 5 4.95 -10.23 -24.03
C LYS A 5 5.90 -11.16 -23.27
N TYR A 6 7.13 -10.70 -23.05
CA TYR A 6 8.08 -11.38 -22.18
C TYR A 6 7.88 -10.91 -20.74
N ASP A 7 8.01 -11.83 -19.78
CA ASP A 7 8.07 -11.45 -18.38
C ASP A 7 9.45 -10.82 -18.10
N VAL A 8 9.49 -9.76 -17.31
CA VAL A 8 10.73 -9.06 -16.97
C VAL A 8 11.68 -10.01 -16.22
N SER A 9 11.16 -10.99 -15.48
CA SER A 9 11.96 -12.02 -14.82
C SER A 9 12.71 -12.94 -15.78
N GLU A 10 12.30 -13.01 -17.06
CA GLU A 10 12.99 -13.79 -18.09
C GLU A 10 14.25 -13.08 -18.61
N ILE A 11 14.39 -11.78 -18.29
CA ILE A 11 15.44 -10.90 -18.83
C ILE A 11 16.40 -10.46 -17.72
N ILE A 12 15.91 -10.28 -16.49
CA ILE A 12 16.70 -9.84 -15.35
C ILE A 12 16.39 -10.65 -14.09
N GLU A 13 17.41 -10.82 -13.24
CA GLU A 13 17.23 -11.36 -11.90
C GLU A 13 16.54 -10.31 -11.02
N ILE A 14 15.39 -10.69 -10.45
CA ILE A 14 14.61 -9.82 -9.56
C ILE A 14 15.02 -10.14 -8.12
N PRO A 15 15.48 -9.16 -7.33
CA PRO A 15 15.86 -9.40 -5.94
C PRO A 15 14.68 -9.91 -5.10
N ASP A 16 14.93 -10.87 -4.20
CA ASP A 16 13.89 -11.42 -3.31
C ASP A 16 13.12 -10.33 -2.55
N GLU A 17 13.81 -9.23 -2.19
CA GLU A 17 13.22 -8.08 -1.50
C GLU A 17 12.02 -7.48 -2.24
N TYR A 18 12.03 -7.53 -3.57
CA TYR A 18 10.89 -7.13 -4.37
C TYR A 18 9.62 -7.89 -3.96
N TYR A 19 9.72 -9.20 -3.77
CA TYR A 19 8.57 -10.05 -3.45
C TYR A 19 8.13 -9.95 -1.99
N TYR A 20 9.06 -9.80 -1.03
CA TYR A 20 8.70 -9.75 0.39
C TYR A 20 8.54 -8.33 0.99
N ILE A 21 8.95 -7.27 0.27
CA ILE A 21 8.72 -5.86 0.66
C ILE A 21 7.85 -5.13 -0.36
N THR A 22 8.28 -5.06 -1.63
CA THR A 22 7.66 -4.18 -2.62
C THR A 22 6.25 -4.62 -2.98
N VAL A 23 6.07 -5.91 -3.30
CA VAL A 23 4.74 -6.46 -3.63
C VAL A 23 3.74 -6.29 -2.48
N PRO A 24 4.04 -6.66 -1.21
CA PRO A 24 3.15 -6.38 -0.09
C PRO A 24 2.82 -4.90 0.10
N LYS A 25 3.81 -4.00 -0.06
CA LYS A 25 3.56 -2.56 0.03
C LYS A 25 2.63 -2.07 -1.08
N GLN A 26 2.75 -2.59 -2.30
CA GLN A 26 1.84 -2.26 -3.40
C GLN A 26 0.41 -2.69 -3.07
N VAL A 27 0.22 -3.92 -2.59
CA VAL A 27 -1.10 -4.44 -2.17
C VAL A 27 -1.72 -3.57 -1.08
N ILE A 28 -0.95 -3.21 -0.05
CA ILE A 28 -1.41 -2.29 1.01
C ILE A 28 -1.79 -0.94 0.42
N SER A 29 -0.94 -0.41 -0.46
CA SER A 29 -1.15 0.89 -1.09
C SER A 29 -2.43 0.94 -1.91
N GLU A 30 -2.69 -0.11 -2.69
CA GLU A 30 -3.92 -0.28 -3.48
C GLU A 30 -5.15 -0.39 -2.59
N ALA A 31 -5.12 -1.24 -1.57
CA ALA A 31 -6.23 -1.38 -0.62
C ALA A 31 -6.56 -0.05 0.09
N VAL A 32 -5.54 0.71 0.48
CA VAL A 32 -5.73 2.03 1.10
C VAL A 32 -6.30 3.03 0.09
N ARG A 33 -5.81 3.06 -1.16
CA ARG A 33 -6.38 3.93 -2.21
C ARG A 33 -7.85 3.61 -2.48
N GLU A 34 -8.19 2.33 -2.56
CA GLU A 34 -9.56 1.86 -2.76
C GLU A 34 -10.45 2.24 -1.58
N GLY A 35 -10.00 2.00 -0.34
CA GLY A 35 -10.72 2.42 0.86
C GLY A 35 -10.98 3.94 0.90
N MET A 36 -9.98 4.75 0.54
CA MET A 36 -10.12 6.21 0.41
C MET A 36 -11.17 6.59 -0.65
N HIS A 37 -11.14 5.93 -1.81
CA HIS A 37 -12.11 6.13 -2.89
C HIS A 37 -13.53 5.78 -2.43
N ASN A 38 -13.72 4.60 -1.83
CA ASN A 38 -15.01 4.11 -1.35
C ASN A 38 -15.63 5.04 -0.28
N LYS A 39 -14.79 5.61 0.59
CA LYS A 39 -15.22 6.61 1.58
C LYS A 39 -15.26 8.05 1.06
N ARG A 40 -14.94 8.29 -0.22
CA ARG A 40 -14.85 9.62 -0.85
C ARG A 40 -13.96 10.59 -0.07
N LEU A 41 -12.88 10.07 0.51
CA LEU A 41 -11.89 10.85 1.24
C LEU A 41 -10.77 11.28 0.32
N SER A 42 -10.41 12.56 0.40
CA SER A 42 -9.09 13.00 -0.04
C SER A 42 -8.08 12.73 1.06
N LEU A 43 -6.79 12.67 0.72
CA LEU A 43 -5.70 12.54 1.70
C LEU A 43 -5.76 13.61 2.80
N ARG A 44 -6.17 14.85 2.48
CA ARG A 44 -6.35 15.92 3.48
C ARG A 44 -7.50 15.59 4.43
N LYS A 45 -8.67 15.22 3.90
CA LYS A 45 -9.84 14.86 4.71
C LYS A 45 -9.59 13.63 5.59
N ALA A 46 -8.75 12.70 5.15
CA ALA A 46 -8.34 11.56 5.97
C ALA A 46 -7.38 12.00 7.10
N ALA A 47 -6.43 12.89 6.82
CA ALA A 47 -5.54 13.43 7.83
C ALA A 47 -6.32 14.22 8.91
N ASP A 48 -7.32 15.01 8.52
CA ASP A 48 -8.18 15.76 9.43
C ASP A 48 -9.00 14.86 10.39
N LYS A 49 -9.13 13.57 10.08
CA LYS A 49 -9.81 12.57 10.92
C LYS A 49 -8.89 11.87 11.91
N ILE A 50 -7.58 12.11 11.85
CA ILE A 50 -6.58 11.42 12.66
C ILE A 50 -5.76 12.46 13.42
N GLU A 51 -5.84 12.42 14.74
CA GLU A 51 -5.09 13.35 15.59
C GLU A 51 -3.58 13.26 15.34
N GLY A 52 -2.95 14.42 15.13
CA GLY A 52 -1.51 14.53 14.91
C GLY A 52 -1.03 14.00 13.55
N MET A 53 -1.93 13.71 12.61
CA MET A 53 -1.55 13.20 11.29
C MET A 53 -1.53 14.29 10.23
N SER A 54 -0.47 14.29 9.43
CA SER A 54 -0.29 15.17 8.29
C SER A 54 -0.61 14.46 6.98
N PHE A 55 -1.11 15.21 5.99
CA PHE A 55 -1.34 14.73 4.62
C PHE A 55 -0.14 13.93 4.04
N PRO A 56 1.13 14.38 4.19
CA PRO A 56 2.28 13.64 3.66
C PRO A 56 2.44 12.24 4.26
N GLN A 57 2.06 12.03 5.52
CA GLN A 57 2.14 10.69 6.13
C GLN A 57 1.20 9.70 5.44
N ILE A 58 -0.01 10.13 5.09
CA ILE A 58 -0.97 9.29 4.36
C ILE A 58 -0.52 9.10 2.91
N ALA A 59 0.01 10.17 2.29
CA ALA A 59 0.53 10.11 0.92
C ALA A 59 1.59 9.01 0.76
N ARG A 60 2.51 8.87 1.72
CA ARG A 60 3.54 7.81 1.70
C ARG A 60 2.94 6.40 1.65
N ILE A 61 1.83 6.16 2.35
CA ILE A 61 1.13 4.87 2.31
C ILE A 61 0.52 4.65 0.92
N THR A 62 -0.20 5.64 0.39
CA THR A 62 -0.81 5.54 -0.95
C THR A 62 0.18 5.55 -2.10
N SER A 63 1.45 5.89 -1.86
CA SER A 63 2.53 5.78 -2.85
C SER A 63 3.36 4.50 -2.71
N GLY A 64 3.12 3.69 -1.67
CA GLY A 64 3.93 2.49 -1.41
C GLY A 64 5.34 2.82 -0.89
N GLU A 65 5.55 4.02 -0.36
CA GLU A 65 6.82 4.46 0.21
C GLU A 65 7.07 3.87 1.61
N ASN A 66 8.06 4.39 2.32
CA ASN A 66 8.32 4.02 3.70
C ASN A 66 7.36 4.73 4.67
N TYR A 67 6.71 3.95 5.53
CA TYR A 67 5.83 4.42 6.60
C TYR A 67 5.98 3.48 7.80
N ASN A 68 5.61 3.96 8.99
CA ASN A 68 5.60 3.14 10.19
C ASN A 68 4.24 2.43 10.36
N ILE A 69 4.24 1.35 11.15
CA ILE A 69 3.02 0.54 11.38
C ILE A 69 1.92 1.34 12.07
N ASP A 70 2.25 2.24 13.01
CA ASP A 70 1.29 3.09 13.71
C ASP A 70 0.50 4.00 12.75
N THR A 71 1.19 4.61 11.78
CA THR A 71 0.57 5.46 10.74
C THR A 71 -0.38 4.62 9.90
N LEU A 72 0.05 3.42 9.48
CA LEU A 72 -0.79 2.52 8.71
C LEU A 72 -2.06 2.14 9.49
N LEU A 73 -1.93 1.68 10.73
CA LEU A 73 -3.07 1.26 11.56
C LEU A 73 -4.07 2.38 11.79
N LYS A 74 -3.62 3.62 12.02
CA LYS A 74 -4.50 4.79 12.15
C LYS A 74 -5.29 5.07 10.87
N VAL A 75 -4.62 4.99 9.70
CA VAL A 75 -5.29 5.17 8.41
C VAL A 75 -6.31 4.05 8.16
N LEU A 76 -5.96 2.80 8.43
CA LEU A 76 -6.86 1.67 8.26
C LEU A 76 -8.11 1.78 9.14
N ASN A 77 -7.96 2.23 10.39
CA ASN A 77 -9.09 2.49 11.28
C ASN A 77 -10.06 3.54 10.71
N VAL A 78 -9.55 4.63 10.11
CA VAL A 78 -10.41 5.62 9.41
C VAL A 78 -11.11 5.04 8.19
N LEU A 79 -10.52 4.00 7.58
CA LEU A 79 -11.03 3.33 6.39
C LEU A 79 -11.89 2.10 6.67
N ASP A 80 -12.16 1.77 7.94
CA ASP A 80 -12.82 0.51 8.36
C ASP A 80 -12.12 -0.73 7.76
N LEU A 81 -10.78 -0.70 7.73
CA LEU A 81 -9.93 -1.79 7.25
C LEU A 81 -9.09 -2.35 8.40
N GLU A 82 -8.64 -3.60 8.25
CA GLU A 82 -7.71 -4.26 9.17
C GLU A 82 -6.62 -5.02 8.40
N ILE A 83 -5.48 -5.27 9.05
CA ILE A 83 -4.44 -6.18 8.54
C ILE A 83 -4.58 -7.52 9.25
N GLN A 84 -4.43 -8.60 8.49
CA GLN A 84 -4.33 -9.95 9.03
C GLN A 84 -2.93 -10.50 8.81
N ILE A 85 -2.32 -10.99 9.88
CA ILE A 85 -1.06 -11.74 9.82
C ILE A 85 -1.40 -13.21 9.61
N LYS A 86 -0.86 -13.81 8.54
CA LYS A 86 -1.09 -15.22 8.18
C LYS A 86 0.25 -15.94 8.03
N PRO A 87 0.32 -17.26 8.32
CA PRO A 87 1.50 -18.06 7.98
C PRO A 87 1.78 -17.95 6.47
N LYS A 88 3.06 -17.89 6.09
CA LYS A 88 3.44 -17.97 4.68
C LYS A 88 3.03 -19.34 4.13
N SER A 89 2.36 -19.37 2.99
CA SER A 89 2.19 -20.61 2.23
C SER A 89 3.57 -21.13 1.85
N LYS A 90 3.85 -22.39 2.17
CA LYS A 90 5.07 -23.09 1.75
C LYS A 90 5.00 -23.44 0.28
#